data_AF-A0A955FPQ4-F1
#
_entry.id   AF-A0A955FPQ4-F1
#
_cell.length_a   1.000
_cell.length_b   1.000
_cell.length_c   1.000
_cell.angle_alpha   90.00
_cell.angle_beta   90.00
_cell.angle_gamma   90.00
#
_symmetry.space_group_name_H-M   'P 1'
#
loop_
_entity.id
_entity.type
_entity.pdbx_description
1 polymer ?
#
loop_
_entity_poly.entity_id
_entity_poly.type
_entity_poly.pdbx_seq_one_letter_code
_entity_poly.pdbx_strand_id
1 'polypeptide(L)'
;MGRIVIDARESGSSTGRYIDKLVANLHELRPRHTIVLLAKKRRVEFYKKLSPRFEVQTTRFKEFTFGEQLGLLKQIRAQKPNLVFFPAAHQP
;
A
#
# COMPACT_ATOMS: atom_id res chain seq x y z
N MET A 1 -0.33 7.69 18.63
CA MET A 1 -0.88 6.97 17.45
C MET A 1 0.07 7.16 16.29
N GLY A 2 0.42 6.12 15.54
CA GLY A 2 1.37 6.23 14.41
C GLY A 2 0.69 6.09 13.06
N ARG A 3 1.32 6.63 12.00
CA ARG A 3 0.90 6.48 10.60
C ARG A 3 1.81 5.48 9.89
N ILE A 4 1.21 4.44 9.33
CA ILE A 4 1.89 3.36 8.61
C ILE A 4 1.48 3.46 7.14
N VAL A 5 2.45 3.52 6.23
CA VAL A 5 2.21 3.46 4.79
C VAL A 5 2.59 2.06 4.30
N ILE A 6 1.67 1.39 3.59
CA ILE A 6 1.90 0.08 2.98
C ILE A 6 1.93 0.24 1.47
N ASP A 7 3.00 -0.23 0.85
CA ASP A 7 3.10 -0.33 -0.60
C ASP A 7 2.29 -1.52 -1.12
N ALA A 8 1.10 -1.26 -1.63
CA ALA A 8 0.15 -2.29 -2.08
C ALA A 8 0.10 -2.41 -3.61
N ARG A 9 1.11 -1.90 -4.33
CA ARG A 9 1.09 -1.84 -5.80
C ARG A 9 1.17 -3.21 -6.48
N GLU A 10 1.79 -4.19 -5.85
CA GLU A 10 1.85 -5.59 -6.34
C GLU A 10 0.53 -6.37 -6.15
N SER A 11 -0.49 -5.76 -5.56
CA SER A 11 -1.82 -6.36 -5.41
C SER A 11 -2.43 -6.81 -6.75
N GLY A 12 -3.00 -8.02 -6.75
CA GLY A 12 -3.60 -8.64 -7.93
C GLY A 12 -2.61 -9.37 -8.86
N SER A 13 -1.34 -9.53 -8.47
CA SER A 13 -0.41 -10.51 -9.06
C SER A 13 -0.41 -11.83 -8.28
N SER A 14 0.38 -12.82 -8.71
CA SER A 14 0.57 -14.10 -7.99
C SER A 14 1.05 -13.87 -6.55
N THR A 15 2.16 -13.15 -6.40
CA THR A 15 2.70 -12.71 -5.09
C THR A 15 1.78 -11.69 -4.42
N GLY A 16 1.01 -10.91 -5.20
CA GLY A 16 0.05 -9.94 -4.71
C GLY A 16 -1.05 -10.50 -3.80
N ARG A 17 -1.37 -11.79 -3.90
CA ARG A 17 -2.35 -12.44 -3.01
C ARG A 17 -1.92 -12.38 -1.54
N TYR A 18 -0.61 -12.47 -1.26
CA TYR A 18 -0.09 -12.31 0.10
C TYR A 18 -0.39 -10.91 0.64
N ILE A 19 -0.21 -9.87 -0.18
CA ILE A 19 -0.47 -8.48 0.20
C ILE A 19 -1.95 -8.27 0.50
N ASP A 20 -2.83 -8.80 -0.36
CA ASP A 20 -4.27 -8.73 -0.14
C ASP A 20 -4.66 -9.38 1.20
N LYS A 21 -4.09 -10.56 1.52
CA LYS A 21 -4.34 -11.25 2.79
C LYS A 21 -3.75 -10.52 3.99
N LEU A 22 -2.56 -9.95 3.88
CA LEU A 22 -1.96 -9.11 4.91
C LEU A 22 -2.88 -7.93 5.25
N VAL A 23 -3.37 -7.21 4.25
CA VAL A 23 -4.26 -6.05 4.45
C VAL A 23 -5.58 -6.48 5.08
N ALA A 24 -6.18 -7.59 4.61
CA ALA A 24 -7.41 -8.13 5.19
C ALA A 24 -7.24 -8.47 6.68
N ASN A 25 -6.20 -9.22 7.02
CA ASN A 25 -5.91 -9.63 8.39
C ASN A 25 -5.58 -8.42 9.29
N LEU A 26 -4.77 -7.47 8.80
CA LEU A 26 -4.51 -6.22 9.52
C LEU A 26 -5.80 -5.44 9.77
N HIS A 27 -6.71 -5.40 8.80
CA HIS A 27 -7.99 -4.74 9.00
C HIS A 27 -8.83 -5.43 10.08
N GLU A 28 -8.87 -6.76 10.10
CA GLU A 28 -9.58 -7.54 11.12
C GLU A 28 -9.05 -7.28 12.53
N LEU A 29 -7.73 -7.14 12.70
CA LEU A 29 -7.07 -6.84 13.97
C LEU A 29 -7.37 -5.46 14.56
N ARG A 30 -8.04 -4.57 13.80
CA ARG A 30 -8.45 -3.22 14.24
C ARG A 30 -7.30 -2.41 14.86
N PRO A 31 -6.17 -2.23 14.15
CA PRO A 31 -5.01 -1.54 14.69
C PRO A 31 -5.39 -0.12 15.10
N ARG A 32 -4.78 0.36 16.18
CA ARG A 32 -4.93 1.75 16.62
C ARG A 32 -4.25 2.73 15.65
N HIS A 33 -3.34 2.27 14.81
CA HIS A 33 -2.58 3.08 13.87
C HIS A 33 -3.39 3.49 12.64
N THR A 34 -3.09 4.67 12.09
CA THR A 34 -3.59 5.05 10.76
C THR A 34 -2.81 4.29 9.70
N ILE A 35 -3.50 3.51 8.88
CA ILE A 35 -2.89 2.76 7.77
C ILE A 35 -3.30 3.41 6.46
N VAL A 36 -2.29 3.70 5.63
CA VAL A 36 -2.43 4.22 4.28
C VAL A 36 -1.93 3.18 3.29
N LEU A 37 -2.78 2.77 2.36
CA LEU A 37 -2.43 1.85 1.28
C LEU A 37 -2.10 2.66 0.01
N LEU A 38 -0.89 2.47 -0.53
CA LEU A 38 -0.55 2.97 -1.86
C LEU A 38 -0.87 1.90 -2.90
N ALA A 39 -1.94 2.07 -3.66
CA ALA A 39 -2.44 1.08 -4.60
C ALA A 39 -2.43 1.58 -6.04
N LYS A 40 -2.31 0.64 -6.99
CA LYS A 40 -2.60 0.92 -8.41
C LYS A 40 -4.06 1.35 -8.55
N LYS A 41 -4.36 2.28 -9.47
CA LYS A 41 -5.72 2.82 -9.69
C LYS A 41 -6.80 1.73 -9.80
N ARG A 42 -6.50 0.64 -10.53
CA ARG A 42 -7.42 -0.50 -10.71
C ARG A 42 -7.74 -1.30 -9.42
N ARG A 43 -6.95 -1.15 -8.36
CA ARG A 43 -7.10 -1.87 -7.08
C ARG A 43 -7.72 -1.05 -5.96
N VAL A 44 -7.98 0.24 -6.19
CA VAL A 44 -8.52 1.13 -5.14
C VAL A 44 -9.86 0.64 -4.60
N GLU A 45 -10.82 0.36 -5.49
CA GLU A 45 -12.15 -0.08 -5.08
C GLU A 45 -12.14 -1.45 -4.41
N PHE A 46 -11.22 -2.33 -4.81
CA PHE A 46 -10.99 -3.59 -4.12
C PHE A 46 -10.56 -3.34 -2.66
N TYR A 47 -9.57 -2.46 -2.43
CA TYR A 47 -9.08 -2.18 -1.08
C TYR A 47 -10.06 -1.40 -0.22
N LYS A 48 -10.85 -0.48 -0.79
CA LYS A 48 -11.92 0.20 -0.03
C LYS A 48 -12.95 -0.80 0.52
N LYS A 49 -13.29 -1.83 -0.27
CA LYS A 49 -14.20 -2.90 0.17
C LYS A 49 -13.53 -3.85 1.17
N LEU A 50 -12.27 -4.21 0.93
CA LEU A 50 -11.52 -5.14 1.77
C LEU A 50 -11.19 -4.55 3.16
N SER A 51 -10.84 -3.27 3.21
CA SER A 51 -10.35 -2.59 4.41
C SER A 51 -10.95 -1.18 4.52
N PRO A 52 -12.26 -1.05 4.82
CA PRO A 52 -12.97 0.24 4.82
C PRO A 52 -12.47 1.26 5.84
N ARG A 53 -11.68 0.85 6.84
CA ARG A 53 -11.06 1.76 7.82
C ARG A 53 -9.67 2.27 7.43
N PHE A 54 -9.10 1.77 6.33
CA PHE A 54 -7.78 2.21 5.87
C PHE A 54 -7.92 3.31 4.82
N GLU A 55 -7.00 4.26 4.83
CA GLU A 55 -6.89 5.26 3.77
C GLU A 55 -6.33 4.57 2.52
N VAL A 56 -7.01 4.69 1.38
CA VAL A 56 -6.53 4.10 0.11
C VAL A 56 -6.18 5.22 -0.85
N GLN A 57 -4.91 5.32 -1.22
CA GLN A 57 -4.41 6.34 -2.13
C GLN A 57 -3.89 5.70 -3.43
N THR A 58 -4.19 6.34 -4.55
CA THR A 58 -3.62 5.93 -5.83
C THR A 58 -2.17 6.34 -5.96
N THR A 59 -1.36 5.47 -6.54
CA THR A 59 -0.03 5.83 -7.03
C THR A 59 0.08 5.55 -8.53
N ARG A 60 0.77 6.45 -9.23
CA ARG A 60 1.06 6.35 -10.67
C ARG A 60 2.47 5.82 -10.95
N PHE A 61 3.27 5.63 -9.91
CA PHE A 61 4.69 5.28 -10.06
C PHE A 61 4.83 3.76 -10.18
N LYS A 62 5.24 3.31 -11.37
CA LYS A 62 5.50 1.91 -11.68
C LYS A 62 6.74 1.41 -10.96
N GLU A 63 6.68 0.17 -10.49
CA GLU A 63 7.79 -0.57 -9.88
C GLU A 63 8.99 -0.66 -10.82
N PHE A 64 10.20 -0.63 -10.24
CA PHE A 64 11.49 -0.76 -10.93
C PHE A 64 11.73 0.33 -11.99
N THR A 65 11.31 1.57 -11.70
CA THR A 65 11.53 2.72 -12.61
C THR A 65 12.25 3.87 -11.91
N PHE A 66 12.91 4.75 -12.65
CA PHE A 66 13.49 5.97 -12.07
C PHE A 66 12.42 6.88 -11.45
N GLY A 67 11.20 6.88 -12.03
CA GLY A 67 10.05 7.61 -11.50
C GLY A 67 9.59 7.12 -10.12
N GLU A 68 9.82 5.85 -9.79
CA GLU A 68 9.61 5.33 -8.45
C GLU A 68 10.55 5.97 -7.44
N GLN A 69 11.85 5.98 -7.73
CA GLN A 69 12.89 6.40 -6.79
C GLN A 69 12.64 7.80 -6.22
N LEU A 70 12.24 8.74 -7.08
CA LEU A 70 11.97 10.13 -6.67
C LEU A 70 10.49 10.39 -6.41
N GLY A 71 9.62 9.91 -7.30
CA GLY A 71 8.20 10.21 -7.27
C GLY A 71 7.46 9.49 -6.15
N LEU A 72 7.68 8.19 -6.00
CA LEU A 72 7.09 7.42 -4.90
C LEU A 72 7.64 7.89 -3.56
N LEU A 73 8.96 8.15 -3.48
CA LEU A 73 9.56 8.70 -2.26
C LEU A 73 8.90 10.01 -1.84
N LYS A 74 8.69 10.95 -2.77
CA LYS A 74 7.98 12.21 -2.51
C LYS A 74 6.55 11.96 -2.03
N GLN A 75 5.83 11.03 -2.67
CA GLN A 75 4.46 10.67 -2.28
C GLN A 75 4.41 10.08 -0.87
N ILE A 76 5.30 9.14 -0.55
CA ILE A 76 5.42 8.52 0.79
C ILE A 76 5.74 9.59 1.83
N ARG A 77 6.73 10.44 1.58
CA ARG A 77 7.14 11.50 2.53
C ARG A 77 6.02 12.51 2.79
N ALA A 78 5.20 12.82 1.79
CA ALA A 78 4.04 13.71 1.97
C ALA A 78 3.03 13.15 2.99
N GLN A 79 2.98 11.83 3.20
CA GLN A 79 2.15 11.20 4.21
C GLN A 79 2.71 11.35 5.63
N LYS A 80 3.97 11.78 5.81
CA LYS A 80 4.66 11.85 7.11
C LYS A 80 4.55 10.54 7.92
N PRO A 81 4.91 9.37 7.35
CA PRO A 81 4.77 8.09 8.03
C PRO A 81 5.78 7.91 9.16
N ASN A 82 5.39 7.15 10.18
CA ASN A 82 6.32 6.62 11.18
C ASN A 82 6.95 5.30 10.73
N LEU A 83 6.24 4.55 9.88
CA LEU A 83 6.70 3.29 9.31
C LEU A 83 6.23 3.20 7.86
N VAL A 84 7.11 2.68 7.00
CA VAL A 84 6.77 2.30 5.63
C VAL A 84 7.02 0.82 5.49
N PHE A 85 6.00 0.07 5.08
CA PHE A 85 6.09 -1.35 4.83
C PHE A 85 6.09 -1.61 3.33
N PHE A 86 7.17 -2.19 2.83
CA PHE A 86 7.32 -2.66 1.45
C PHE A 86 7.17 -4.18 1.45
N PRO A 87 6.01 -4.73 1.01
CA PRO A 87 5.86 -6.16 0.86
C PRO A 87 6.80 -6.72 -0.21
N ALA A 88 7.01 -8.04 -0.20
CA ALA A 88 7.82 -8.70 -1.21
C ALA A 88 7.31 -8.34 -2.62
N ALA A 89 8.17 -7.69 -3.40
CA ALA A 89 7.92 -7.42 -4.80
C ALA A 89 8.38 -8.63 -5.63
N HIS A 90 7.58 -9.03 -6.61
CA HIS A 90 8.04 -9.98 -7.60
C HIS A 90 8.78 -9.21 -8.70
N GLN A 91 10.09 -9.41 -8.80
CA GLN A 91 10.84 -8.94 -9.97
C GLN A 91 10.54 -9.88 -11.14
N PRO A 92 10.18 -9.34 -12.33
CA PRO A 92 10.12 -10.14 -13.54
C PRO A 92 11.50 -10.68 -13.92
#